data_AF-X0QXM0-F1
#
_entry.id   AF-X0QXM0-F1
#
_cell.length_a   1.000
_cell.length_b   1.000
_cell.length_c   1.000
_cell.angle_alpha   90.00
_cell.angle_beta   90.00
_cell.angle_gamma   90.00
#
_symmetry.space_group_name_H-M   'P 1'
#
loop_
_entity.id
_entity.type
_entity.pdbx_description
1 polymer ?
#
loop_
_entity_poly.entity_id
_entity_poly.type
_entity_poly.pdbx_seq_one_letter_code
_entity_poly.pdbx_strand_id
1 'polypeptide(L)'
;MVEIVPLYESWQKSPSDLEDLKDIRRGFHTLKGSGRMVGAKYTAELAWSIENMLNRVLDNSVAISADMRQLITDVLAAYPDMLIAFEQGTQDYPAVVPVWIACADAYSKQQGNGFSYAALFAQSIDSSIDKIEKNNAIV
;
A
#
# COMPACT_ATOMS: atom_id res chain seq x y z
N MET A 1 7.61 4.80 -10.99
CA MET A 1 6.91 5.30 -9.78
C MET A 1 6.76 6.81 -9.77
N VAL A 2 7.74 7.56 -10.31
CA VAL A 2 7.71 9.04 -10.47
C VAL A 2 6.39 9.57 -11.05
N GLU A 3 5.65 8.78 -11.84
CA GLU A 3 4.35 9.18 -12.39
C GLU A 3 3.14 8.92 -11.48
N ILE A 4 3.19 7.97 -10.54
CA ILE A 4 2.00 7.61 -9.71
C ILE A 4 1.79 8.63 -8.59
N VAL A 5 2.87 9.08 -7.94
CA VAL A 5 2.80 9.96 -6.76
C VAL A 5 2.16 11.32 -7.11
N PRO A 6 2.56 12.02 -8.19
CA PRO A 6 1.93 13.29 -8.56
C PRO A 6 0.45 13.15 -8.94
N LEU A 7 0.08 12.06 -9.63
CA LEU A 7 -1.31 11.76 -9.95
C LEU A 7 -2.12 11.51 -8.68
N TYR A 8 -1.56 10.76 -7.74
CA TYR A 8 -2.19 10.49 -6.45
C TYR A 8 -2.38 11.75 -5.61
N GLU A 9 -1.39 12.65 -5.55
CA GLU A 9 -1.51 13.95 -4.88
C GLU A 9 -2.58 14.85 -5.51
N SER A 10 -2.70 14.83 -6.84
CA SER A 10 -3.79 15.52 -7.56
C SER A 10 -5.15 14.94 -7.17
N TRP A 11 -5.29 13.62 -7.29
CA TRP A 11 -6.53 12.92 -6.99
C TRP A 11 -7.01 13.10 -5.55
N GLN A 12 -6.09 13.19 -4.58
CA GLN A 12 -6.46 13.46 -3.18
C GLN A 12 -7.20 14.78 -2.98
N LYS A 13 -6.97 15.78 -3.85
CA LYS A 13 -7.68 17.07 -3.81
C LYS A 13 -9.10 16.96 -4.36
N SER A 14 -9.35 15.99 -5.24
CA SER A 14 -10.64 15.73 -5.88
C SER A 14 -10.95 14.22 -5.98
N PRO A 15 -11.23 13.51 -4.87
CA PRO A 15 -11.31 12.05 -4.84
C PRO A 15 -12.48 11.43 -5.64
N SER A 16 -13.40 12.27 -6.12
CA SER A 16 -14.51 11.87 -6.98
C SER A 16 -14.11 11.70 -8.45
N ASP A 17 -12.90 12.12 -8.84
CA ASP A 17 -12.41 11.93 -10.20
C ASP A 17 -11.94 10.49 -10.41
N LEU A 18 -12.71 9.75 -11.22
CA LEU A 18 -12.40 8.36 -11.54
C LEU A 18 -11.33 8.23 -12.65
N GLU A 19 -11.05 9.28 -13.43
CA GLU A 19 -10.01 9.22 -14.47
C GLU A 19 -8.62 9.15 -13.84
N ASP A 20 -8.31 10.04 -12.89
CA ASP A 20 -7.05 9.98 -12.14
C ASP A 20 -6.89 8.63 -11.42
N LEU A 21 -7.98 8.10 -10.86
CA LEU A 21 -7.97 6.79 -10.19
C LEU A 21 -7.69 5.63 -11.16
N LYS A 22 -8.14 5.71 -12.41
CA LYS A 22 -7.80 4.73 -13.46
C LYS A 22 -6.31 4.73 -13.76
N ASP A 23 -5.69 5.92 -13.81
CA ASP A 23 -4.26 6.04 -14.09
C ASP A 23 -3.39 5.59 -12.92
N ILE A 24 -3.79 5.90 -11.68
CA ILE A 24 -3.15 5.34 -10.47
C ILE A 24 -3.22 3.81 -10.51
N ARG A 25 -4.39 3.23 -10.81
CA ARG A 25 -4.57 1.78 -10.94
C ARG A 25 -3.72 1.18 -12.08
N ARG A 26 -3.56 1.88 -13.22
CA ARG A 26 -2.63 1.47 -14.29
C ARG A 26 -1.18 1.44 -13.79
N GLY A 27 -0.79 2.42 -12.98
CA GLY A 27 0.51 2.43 -12.32
C GLY A 27 0.78 1.16 -11.52
N PHE A 28 -0.14 0.78 -10.63
CA PHE A 28 -0.02 -0.47 -9.85
C PHE A 28 -0.03 -1.73 -10.74
N HIS A 29 -0.83 -1.74 -11.81
CA HIS A 29 -0.81 -2.84 -12.78
C HIS A 29 0.56 -3.05 -13.43
N THR A 30 1.21 -1.96 -13.84
CA THR A 30 2.56 -1.99 -14.40
C THR A 30 3.57 -2.46 -13.34
N LEU A 31 3.50 -1.97 -12.10
CA LEU A 31 4.37 -2.39 -11.00
C LEU A 31 4.25 -3.88 -10.69
N LYS A 32 3.03 -4.43 -10.67
CA LYS A 32 2.78 -5.86 -10.55
C LYS A 32 3.44 -6.64 -11.70
N GLY A 33 3.21 -6.20 -12.94
CA GLY A 33 3.74 -6.84 -14.14
C GLY A 33 5.26 -6.88 -14.16
N SER A 34 5.91 -5.72 -13.98
CA SER A 34 7.37 -5.59 -13.95
C SER A 34 7.98 -6.34 -12.78
N GLY A 35 7.40 -6.24 -11.58
CA GLY A 35 7.86 -6.96 -10.40
C GLY A 35 7.85 -8.49 -10.59
N ARG A 36 6.79 -9.03 -11.21
CA ARG A 36 6.73 -10.47 -11.55
C ARG A 36 7.79 -10.87 -12.58
N MET A 37 8.04 -10.04 -13.60
CA MET A 37 9.03 -10.33 -14.64
C MET A 37 10.46 -10.41 -14.08
N VAL A 38 10.80 -9.56 -13.11
CA VAL A 38 12.15 -9.51 -12.52
C VAL A 38 12.28 -10.35 -11.24
N GLY A 39 11.21 -11.00 -10.78
CA GLY A 39 11.22 -11.85 -9.59
C GLY A 39 11.05 -11.11 -8.25
N ALA A 40 10.68 -9.83 -8.26
CA ALA A 40 10.35 -9.05 -7.07
C ALA A 40 8.96 -9.43 -6.53
N LYS A 41 8.81 -10.68 -6.08
CA LYS A 41 7.51 -11.28 -5.73
C LYS A 41 6.75 -10.49 -4.66
N TYR A 42 7.45 -10.01 -3.65
CA TYR A 42 6.83 -9.36 -2.50
C TYR A 42 6.27 -7.98 -2.83
N THR A 43 7.04 -7.17 -3.56
CA THR A 43 6.58 -5.87 -4.07
C THR A 43 5.46 -6.05 -5.08
N ALA A 44 5.56 -7.05 -5.97
CA ALA A 44 4.54 -7.36 -6.96
C ALA A 44 3.21 -7.79 -6.34
N GLU A 45 3.23 -8.51 -5.21
CA GLU A 45 2.03 -8.91 -4.48
C GLU A 45 1.34 -7.72 -3.85
N LEU A 46 2.10 -6.82 -3.21
CA LEU A 46 1.56 -5.57 -2.68
C LEU A 46 0.90 -4.73 -3.79
N ALA A 47 1.56 -4.59 -4.94
CA ALA A 47 1.00 -3.86 -6.08
C ALA A 47 -0.30 -4.51 -6.59
N TRP A 48 -0.37 -5.85 -6.60
CA TRP A 48 -1.58 -6.57 -7.01
C TRP A 48 -2.75 -6.34 -6.04
N SER A 49 -2.54 -6.41 -4.73
CA SER A 49 -3.61 -6.18 -3.75
C SER A 49 -4.17 -4.76 -3.85
N ILE A 50 -3.31 -3.74 -4.03
CA ILE A 50 -3.77 -2.36 -4.23
C ILE A 50 -4.51 -2.22 -5.57
N GLU A 51 -4.00 -2.79 -6.68
CA GLU A 51 -4.69 -2.80 -7.97
C GLU A 51 -6.09 -3.43 -7.84
N ASN A 52 -6.20 -4.57 -7.15
CA ASN A 52 -7.46 -5.27 -6.97
C ASN A 52 -8.46 -4.49 -6.10
N MET A 53 -7.99 -3.83 -5.04
CA MET A 53 -8.82 -2.90 -4.26
C MET A 53 -9.34 -1.76 -5.14
N LEU A 54 -8.48 -1.12 -5.93
CA LEU A 54 -8.85 -0.02 -6.81
C LEU A 54 -9.82 -0.45 -7.92
N ASN A 55 -9.74 -1.70 -8.40
CA ASN A 55 -10.74 -2.24 -9.33
C ASN A 55 -12.16 -2.20 -8.73
N ARG A 56 -12.31 -2.46 -7.42
CA ARG A 56 -13.62 -2.43 -6.72
C ARG A 56 -14.14 -1.03 -6.47
N VAL A 57 -13.24 -0.06 -6.38
CA VAL A 57 -13.62 1.34 -6.32
C VAL A 57 -14.09 1.81 -7.69
N LEU A 58 -13.34 1.48 -8.75
CA LEU A 58 -13.64 1.85 -10.13
C LEU A 58 -14.91 1.20 -10.69
N ASP A 59 -15.24 -0.02 -10.25
CA ASP A 59 -16.48 -0.71 -10.62
C ASP A 59 -17.70 -0.32 -9.74
N ASN A 60 -17.51 0.62 -8.81
CA ASN A 60 -18.49 1.09 -7.82
C ASN A 60 -19.00 0.01 -6.83
N SER A 61 -18.34 -1.14 -6.72
CA SER A 61 -18.68 -2.16 -5.72
C SER A 61 -18.26 -1.77 -4.30
N VAL A 62 -17.29 -0.86 -4.17
CA VAL A 62 -16.75 -0.38 -2.90
C VAL A 62 -16.60 1.14 -2.95
N ALA A 63 -17.13 1.85 -1.94
CA ALA A 63 -16.90 3.28 -1.80
C ALA A 63 -15.49 3.55 -1.25
N ILE A 64 -14.81 4.54 -1.82
CA ILE A 64 -13.48 4.95 -1.35
C ILE A 64 -13.56 5.57 0.05
N SER A 65 -12.85 5.00 1.02
CA SER A 65 -12.81 5.50 2.40
C SER A 65 -11.54 6.32 2.67
N ALA A 66 -11.54 7.06 3.79
CA ALA A 66 -10.33 7.76 4.26
C ALA A 66 -9.19 6.78 4.57
N ASP A 67 -9.53 5.64 5.18
CA ASP A 67 -8.57 4.59 5.51
C ASP A 67 -7.94 3.96 4.24
N MET A 68 -8.70 3.77 3.15
CA MET A 68 -8.14 3.32 1.87
C MET A 68 -7.16 4.36 1.29
N ARG A 69 -7.47 5.66 1.42
CA ARG A 69 -6.54 6.70 0.99
C ARG A 69 -5.26 6.67 1.82
N GLN A 70 -5.36 6.60 3.14
CA GLN A 70 -4.17 6.51 3.98
C GLN A 70 -3.31 5.29 3.64
N LEU A 71 -3.94 4.13 3.40
CA LEU A 71 -3.24 2.93 2.95
C LEU A 71 -2.45 3.17 1.64
N ILE A 72 -3.05 3.80 0.64
CA ILE A 72 -2.36 4.11 -0.63
C ILE A 72 -1.21 5.09 -0.38
N THR A 73 -1.40 6.09 0.48
CA THR A 73 -0.33 7.04 0.86
C THR A 73 0.87 6.32 1.43
N ASP A 74 0.65 5.46 2.43
CA ASP A 74 1.73 4.76 3.13
C ASP A 74 2.46 3.78 2.21
N VAL A 75 1.72 3.07 1.36
CA VAL A 75 2.30 2.19 0.34
C VAL A 75 3.16 2.99 -0.62
N LEU A 76 2.66 4.09 -1.19
CA LEU A 76 3.42 4.91 -2.13
C LEU A 76 4.68 5.51 -1.51
N ALA A 77 4.63 5.86 -0.21
CA ALA A 77 5.79 6.37 0.52
C ALA A 77 6.89 5.31 0.71
N ALA A 78 6.52 4.06 0.99
CA ALA A 78 7.48 3.00 1.29
C ALA A 78 7.95 2.21 0.06
N TYR A 79 7.18 2.20 -1.02
CA TYR A 79 7.47 1.41 -2.20
C TYR A 79 8.85 1.72 -2.85
N PRO A 80 9.39 2.97 -2.88
CA PRO A 80 10.71 3.23 -3.46
C PRO A 80 11.81 2.49 -2.70
N ASP A 81 11.77 2.54 -1.37
CA ASP A 81 12.75 1.88 -0.52
C ASP A 81 12.66 0.36 -0.65
N MET A 82 11.45 -0.18 -0.83
CA MET A 82 11.27 -1.60 -1.15
C MET A 82 11.92 -1.99 -2.49
N LEU A 83 11.89 -1.12 -3.50
CA LEU A 83 12.58 -1.39 -4.78
C LEU A 83 14.10 -1.33 -4.60
N ILE A 84 14.62 -0.37 -3.85
CA ILE A 84 16.05 -0.27 -3.52
C ILE A 84 16.51 -1.52 -2.77
N ALA A 85 15.75 -1.97 -1.76
CA ALA A 85 16.05 -3.19 -1.02
C ALA A 85 16.14 -4.41 -1.94
N PHE A 86 15.20 -4.53 -2.89
CA PHE A 86 15.21 -5.59 -3.91
C PHE A 86 16.44 -5.49 -4.84
N GLU A 87 16.75 -4.30 -5.36
CA GLU A 87 17.91 -4.06 -6.23
C GLU A 87 19.25 -4.41 -5.56
N GLN A 88 19.34 -4.19 -4.26
CA GLN A 88 20.50 -4.56 -3.44
C GLN A 88 20.55 -6.05 -3.07
N GLY A 89 19.54 -6.84 -3.48
CA GLY A 89 19.44 -8.26 -3.13
C GLY A 89 19.10 -8.51 -1.65
N THR A 90 18.68 -7.47 -0.93
CA THR A 90 18.22 -7.56 0.46
C THR A 90 16.73 -7.91 0.50
N GLN A 91 16.23 -8.27 1.68
CA GLN A 91 14.79 -8.46 1.93
C GLN A 91 14.33 -7.55 3.08
N ASP A 92 15.00 -6.40 3.25
CA ASP A 92 14.69 -5.42 4.29
C ASP A 92 13.46 -4.60 3.89
N TYR A 93 12.30 -5.27 3.90
CA TYR A 93 11.02 -4.64 3.65
C TYR A 93 10.36 -4.21 4.96
N PRO A 94 9.53 -3.15 4.93
CA PRO A 94 8.78 -2.76 6.11
C PRO A 94 7.96 -3.92 6.67
N ALA A 95 8.06 -4.17 7.98
CA ALA A 95 7.32 -5.25 8.65
C ALA A 95 5.79 -5.13 8.53
N VAL A 96 5.29 -3.95 8.14
CA VAL A 96 3.88 -3.64 7.94
C VAL A 96 3.35 -4.06 6.55
N VAL A 97 4.20 -4.45 5.60
CA VAL A 97 3.75 -4.87 4.26
C VAL A 97 2.68 -5.97 4.27
N PRO A 98 2.74 -7.03 5.11
CA PRO A 98 1.65 -8.02 5.20
C PRO A 98 0.33 -7.40 5.65
N VAL A 99 0.37 -6.38 6.52
CA VAL A 99 -0.82 -5.66 6.99
C VAL A 99 -1.41 -4.85 5.85
N TRP A 100 -0.58 -4.19 5.03
CA TRP A 100 -1.05 -3.47 3.84
C TRP A 100 -1.76 -4.39 2.84
N ILE A 101 -1.15 -5.55 2.54
CA ILE A 101 -1.75 -6.58 1.68
C ILE A 101 -3.10 -7.03 2.25
N ALA A 102 -3.15 -7.40 3.53
CA ALA A 102 -4.37 -7.86 4.17
C ALA A 102 -5.48 -6.80 4.20
N CYS A 103 -5.13 -5.53 4.45
CA CYS A 103 -6.10 -4.43 4.45
C CYS A 103 -6.66 -4.19 3.04
N ALA A 104 -5.81 -4.11 2.02
CA ALA A 104 -6.23 -3.94 0.63
C ALA A 104 -7.15 -5.09 0.18
N ASP A 105 -6.79 -6.33 0.52
CA ASP A 105 -7.61 -7.50 0.23
C ASP A 105 -8.97 -7.44 0.95
N ALA A 106 -8.99 -7.08 2.23
CA ALA A 106 -10.23 -6.94 2.99
C ALA A 106 -11.14 -5.85 2.41
N TYR A 107 -10.58 -4.71 1.99
CA TYR A 107 -11.31 -3.68 1.26
C TYR A 107 -11.90 -4.20 -0.04
N SER A 108 -11.12 -4.95 -0.83
CA SER A 108 -11.61 -5.54 -2.09
C SER A 108 -12.76 -6.54 -1.89
N LYS A 109 -12.88 -7.13 -0.70
CA LYS A 109 -13.92 -8.09 -0.31
C LYS A 109 -15.11 -7.43 0.40
N GLN A 110 -15.20 -6.10 0.42
CA GLN A 110 -16.22 -5.33 1.16
C GLN A 110 -16.19 -5.56 2.69
N GLN A 111 -15.04 -5.97 3.23
CA GLN A 111 -14.84 -6.22 4.66
C GLN A 111 -14.23 -5.02 5.39
N GLY A 112 -14.13 -3.87 4.72
CA GLY A 112 -13.53 -2.64 5.25
C GLY A 112 -14.21 -2.08 6.51
N ASN A 113 -15.48 -2.38 6.72
CA ASN A 113 -16.21 -1.91 7.91
C ASN A 113 -15.89 -2.72 9.18
N GLY A 114 -15.15 -3.83 9.05
CA GLY A 114 -14.77 -4.69 10.17
C GLY A 114 -13.50 -4.26 10.89
N PHE A 115 -12.79 -3.25 10.39
CA PHE A 115 -11.55 -2.76 10.98
C PHE A 115 -11.33 -1.28 10.64
N SER A 116 -10.39 -0.64 11.34
CA SER A 116 -9.85 0.66 10.92
C SER A 116 -8.37 0.51 10.62
N TYR A 117 -7.96 0.87 9.41
CA TYR A 117 -6.57 0.85 9.01
C TYR A 117 -5.74 1.82 9.87
N ALA A 118 -6.25 3.03 10.12
CA ALA A 118 -5.58 4.01 10.96
C ALA A 118 -5.31 3.47 12.38
N ALA A 119 -6.27 2.76 12.98
CA ALA A 119 -6.10 2.13 14.29
C ALA A 119 -5.09 0.97 14.27
N LEU A 120 -5.11 0.13 13.23
CA LEU A 120 -4.14 -0.96 13.05
C LEU A 120 -2.72 -0.44 12.82
N PHE A 121 -2.58 0.65 12.06
CA PHE A 121 -1.30 1.29 11.77
C PHE A 121 -0.72 1.98 13.01
N ALA A 122 -1.55 2.65 13.82
CA ALA A 122 -1.11 3.21 15.10
C ALA A 122 -0.55 2.12 16.04
N GLN A 123 -1.21 0.95 16.12
CA GLN A 123 -0.72 -0.19 16.91
C GLN A 123 0.57 -0.81 16.35
N SER A 124 0.75 -0.85 15.02
CA SER A 124 1.96 -1.42 14.42
C SER A 124 3.19 -0.55 14.68
N ILE A 125 3.03 0.79 14.68
CA ILE A 125 4.08 1.73 15.06
C ILE A 125 4.43 1.58 16.54
N ASP A 126 3.43 1.59 17.43
CA ASP A 126 3.64 1.47 18.88
C ASP A 126 4.39 0.18 19.24
N SER A 127 3.98 -0.94 18.64
CA SER A 127 4.67 -2.24 18.82
C SER A 127 6.09 -2.30 18.23
N SER A 128 6.41 -1.44 17.26
CA SER A 128 7.75 -1.34 16.67
C SER A 128 8.66 -0.44 17.51
N ILE A 129 8.13 0.65 18.06
CA ILE A 129 8.82 1.52 19.02
C ILE A 129 9.13 0.74 20.31
N ASP A 130 8.16 0.02 20.87
CA ASP A 130 8.33 -0.84 22.04
C ASP A 130 9.45 -1.88 21.87
N LYS A 131 9.62 -2.42 20.65
CA LYS A 131 10.70 -3.36 20.35
C LYS A 131 12.06 -2.68 20.26
N ILE A 132 12.11 -1.46 19.72
CA ILE A 132 13.36 -0.67 19.65
C ILE A 132 13.80 -0.27 21.06
N GLU A 133 12.90 0.24 21.90
CA GLU A 133 13.21 0.61 23.28
C GLU A 133 13.70 -0.59 24.11
N LYS A 134 13.03 -1.74 23.99
CA LYS A 134 13.48 -2.97 24.68
C LYS A 134 14.82 -3.50 24.19
N ASN A 135 15.15 -3.36 22.91
CA ASN A 135 16.47 -3.73 22.40
C ASN A 135 17.58 -2.77 22.85
N ASN A 136 17.26 -1.50 23.14
CA ASN A 136 18.22 -0.50 23.60
C ASN A 136 18.37 -0.45 25.14
N ALA A 137 17.49 -1.12 25.88
CA ALA A 137 17.52 -1.19 27.36
C ALA A 137 18.34 -2.38 27.91
N ILE A 138 18.93 -3.20 27.04
CA ILE A 138 19.74 -4.38 27.42
C ILE A 138 21.24 -4.15 27.14
N VAL A 139 21.67 -2.90 26.99
CA VAL A 139 23.10 -2.51 26.88
C VAL A 139 23.51 -1.66 28.06
#